data_AF-A0A1B6GEM1-F1
#
_entry.id   AF-A0A1B6GEM1-F1
#
_cell.length_a   1.000
_cell.length_b   1.000
_cell.length_c   1.000
_cell.angle_alpha   90.00
_cell.angle_beta   90.00
_cell.angle_gamma   90.00
#
_symmetry.space_group_name_H-M   'P 1'
#
loop_
_entity.id
_entity.type
_entity.pdbx_description
1 polymer ?
#
loop_
_entity_poly.entity_id
_entity_poly.type
_entity_poly.pdbx_seq_one_letter_code
_entity_poly.pdbx_strand_id
1 'polypeptide(L)'
;LQNNSLKNQRFIDEQKLKTLKWNFTTPREEFVEMLKDLMLTAGVNKGLIANMFHADFKYHLRAIDSLTEDLVTNPEAQRANLDLILRWMTLRFFDTAPLLQNNSLKNQRFIDEQKLKTLKWNFTTPREEFVEMLKDLMLTAGVNKGLIANMFHADFKYHLRAIDSLTEDLVTNPEAQRANLDLILRWMTLRFFDT
;
A
#
# COMPACT_ATOMS: atom_id res chain seq x y z
N LEU A 1 9.74 -19.98 14.85
CA LEU A 1 9.67 -20.54 13.47
C LEU A 1 9.95 -22.05 13.49
N GLN A 2 9.85 -22.76 12.36
CA GLN A 2 10.29 -24.17 12.25
C GLN A 2 11.63 -24.29 11.55
N ASN A 3 12.55 -25.08 12.09
CA ASN A 3 13.79 -25.43 11.41
C ASN A 3 13.50 -26.49 10.33
N ASN A 4 13.49 -26.08 9.06
CA ASN A 4 13.16 -26.92 7.91
C ASN A 4 14.22 -26.77 6.80
N SER A 5 14.16 -27.63 5.78
CA SER A 5 15.06 -27.58 4.61
C SER A 5 14.39 -27.08 3.32
N LEU A 6 13.22 -26.43 3.44
CA LEU A 6 12.36 -26.07 2.30
C LEU A 6 12.84 -24.83 1.54
N LYS A 7 13.74 -24.04 2.12
CA LYS A 7 14.29 -22.83 1.50
C LYS A 7 14.87 -23.08 0.10
N ASN A 8 15.69 -24.11 -0.04
CA ASN A 8 16.29 -24.47 -1.33
C ASN A 8 15.22 -24.87 -2.35
N GLN A 9 14.18 -25.59 -1.91
CA GLN A 9 13.06 -25.98 -2.77
C GLN A 9 12.30 -24.75 -3.29
N ARG A 10 12.05 -23.74 -2.45
CA ARG A 10 11.41 -22.48 -2.85
C ARG A 10 12.22 -21.73 -3.93
N PHE A 11 13.55 -21.70 -3.82
CA PHE A 11 14.41 -21.12 -4.85
C PHE A 11 14.36 -21.91 -6.16
N ILE A 12 14.35 -23.24 -6.10
CA ILE A 12 14.23 -24.10 -7.29
C ILE A 12 12.87 -23.89 -7.97
N ASP A 13 11.79 -23.81 -7.21
CA ASP A 13 10.44 -23.62 -7.76
C ASP A 13 10.28 -22.23 -8.41
N GLU A 14 10.91 -21.19 -7.85
CA GLU A 14 11.00 -19.86 -8.49
C GLU A 14 11.81 -19.90 -9.79
N GLN A 15 12.96 -20.58 -9.82
CA GLN A 15 13.77 -20.74 -11.04
C GLN A 15 13.05 -21.55 -12.13
N LYS A 16 12.27 -22.54 -11.73
CA LYS A 16 11.47 -23.39 -12.64
C LYS A 16 10.12 -22.76 -13.01
N LEU A 17 9.88 -21.50 -12.61
CA LEU A 17 8.65 -20.75 -12.89
C LEU A 17 7.37 -21.43 -12.38
N LYS A 18 7.49 -22.24 -11.32
CA LYS A 18 6.32 -22.83 -10.63
C LYS A 18 5.68 -21.85 -9.65
N THR A 19 6.43 -20.82 -9.24
CA THR A 19 5.95 -19.72 -8.41
C THR A 19 6.32 -18.40 -9.08
N LEU A 20 5.58 -17.33 -8.77
CA LEU A 20 5.91 -16.00 -9.26
C LEU A 20 7.30 -15.57 -8.77
N LYS A 21 8.09 -14.96 -9.66
CA LYS A 21 9.35 -14.33 -9.29
C LYS A 21 9.07 -13.11 -8.43
N TRP A 22 9.72 -12.97 -7.28
CA TRP A 22 9.55 -11.82 -6.38
C TRP A 22 10.16 -10.54 -6.96
N ASN A 23 9.48 -9.97 -7.97
CA ASN A 23 9.89 -8.77 -8.68
C ASN A 23 8.64 -7.97 -9.09
N PHE A 24 8.46 -6.80 -8.47
CA PHE A 24 7.31 -5.93 -8.71
C PHE A 24 7.65 -4.47 -8.41
N THR A 25 6.94 -3.54 -9.05
CA THR A 25 7.01 -2.10 -8.72
C THR A 25 6.13 -1.75 -7.52
N THR A 26 5.05 -2.49 -7.31
CA THR A 26 4.13 -2.35 -6.16
C THR A 26 3.54 -3.74 -5.88
N PRO A 27 3.42 -4.16 -4.61
CA PRO A 27 2.93 -5.49 -4.28
C PRO A 27 1.48 -5.66 -4.72
N ARG A 28 1.20 -6.76 -5.43
CA ARG A 28 -0.13 -7.19 -5.87
C ARG A 28 -0.65 -8.31 -4.97
N GLU A 29 -1.95 -8.50 -4.91
CA GLU A 29 -2.62 -9.52 -4.08
C GLU A 29 -2.05 -10.92 -4.30
N GLU A 30 -1.80 -11.32 -5.54
CA GLU A 30 -1.17 -12.59 -5.91
C GLU A 30 0.20 -12.84 -5.25
N PHE A 31 1.01 -11.80 -5.01
CA PHE A 31 2.28 -11.94 -4.30
C PHE A 31 2.07 -12.15 -2.80
N VAL A 32 1.06 -11.49 -2.24
CA VAL A 32 0.68 -11.60 -0.82
C VAL A 32 0.15 -13.00 -0.53
N GLU A 33 -0.78 -13.50 -1.35
CA GLU A 33 -1.35 -14.84 -1.19
C GLU A 33 -0.30 -15.94 -1.41
N MET A 34 0.53 -15.81 -2.46
CA MET A 34 1.65 -16.74 -2.66
C MET A 34 2.60 -16.78 -1.46
N LEU A 35 2.91 -15.63 -0.85
CA LEU A 35 3.78 -15.59 0.33
C LEU A 35 3.14 -16.28 1.54
N LYS A 36 1.83 -16.08 1.77
CA LYS A 36 1.07 -16.78 2.81
C LYS A 36 1.14 -18.30 2.63
N ASP A 37 0.91 -18.79 1.42
CA ASP A 37 0.94 -20.23 1.11
C ASP A 37 2.33 -20.85 1.33
N LEU A 38 3.38 -20.13 0.94
CA LEU A 38 4.76 -20.54 1.18
C LEU A 38 5.07 -20.60 2.69
N MET A 39 4.57 -19.65 3.49
CA MET A 39 4.73 -19.65 4.95
C MET A 39 3.96 -20.78 5.62
N LEU A 40 2.74 -21.07 5.17
CA LEU A 40 1.97 -22.22 5.65
C LEU A 40 2.70 -23.53 5.35
N THR A 41 3.19 -23.70 4.13
CA THR A 41 3.95 -24.89 3.70
C THR A 41 5.26 -25.03 4.47
N ALA A 42 5.90 -23.92 4.82
CA ALA A 42 7.12 -23.89 5.63
C ALA A 42 6.88 -24.17 7.13
N GLY A 43 5.63 -24.35 7.56
CA GLY A 43 5.28 -24.61 8.96
C GLY A 43 5.44 -23.38 9.85
N VAL A 44 5.34 -22.16 9.29
CA VAL A 44 5.28 -20.94 10.10
C VAL A 44 4.03 -20.98 10.97
N ASN A 45 4.16 -20.57 12.23
CA ASN A 45 3.06 -20.59 13.19
C ASN A 45 1.86 -19.79 12.65
N LYS A 46 0.65 -20.39 12.67
CA LYS A 46 -0.56 -19.76 12.10
C LYS A 46 -0.94 -18.44 12.77
N GLY A 47 -0.70 -18.29 14.08
CA GLY A 47 -0.90 -17.04 14.79
C GLY A 47 0.10 -15.97 14.37
N LEU A 48 1.36 -16.34 14.13
CA LEU A 48 2.35 -15.44 13.54
C LEU A 48 1.95 -15.02 12.13
N ILE A 49 1.51 -15.95 11.27
CA ILE A 49 0.98 -15.63 9.93
C ILE A 49 -0.21 -14.67 10.03
N ALA A 50 -1.17 -14.95 10.93
CA ALA A 50 -2.32 -14.08 11.14
C ALA A 50 -1.89 -12.66 11.52
N ASN A 51 -0.89 -12.51 12.40
CA ASN A 51 -0.33 -11.20 12.76
C ASN A 51 0.42 -10.54 11.59
N MET A 52 1.18 -11.31 10.82
CA MET A 52 1.97 -10.83 9.68
C MET A 52 1.10 -10.26 8.55
N PHE A 53 -0.07 -10.84 8.30
CA PHE A 53 -0.95 -10.43 7.20
C PHE A 53 -2.25 -9.77 7.65
N HIS A 54 -2.27 -9.26 8.88
CA HIS A 54 -3.39 -8.48 9.38
C HIS A 54 -3.46 -7.10 8.70
N ALA A 55 -4.65 -6.52 8.58
CA ALA A 55 -4.80 -5.18 7.99
C ALA A 55 -4.22 -4.06 8.88
N ASP A 56 -4.44 -4.17 10.20
CA ASP A 56 -3.94 -3.21 11.19
C ASP A 56 -2.45 -3.42 11.54
N PHE A 57 -1.65 -2.35 11.39
CA PHE A 57 -0.20 -2.34 11.59
C PHE A 57 0.24 -2.75 13.00
N LYS A 58 -0.60 -2.62 14.03
CA LYS A 58 -0.23 -3.02 15.39
C LYS A 58 0.05 -4.53 15.50
N TYR A 59 -0.56 -5.33 14.61
CA TYR A 59 -0.30 -6.75 14.52
C TYR A 59 1.03 -7.04 13.78
N HIS A 60 1.42 -6.20 12.83
CA HIS A 60 2.75 -6.26 12.22
C HIS A 60 3.84 -6.01 13.27
N LEU A 61 3.64 -5.04 14.17
CA LEU A 61 4.56 -4.80 15.30
C LEU A 61 4.68 -6.04 16.19
N ARG A 62 3.55 -6.65 16.58
CA ARG A 62 3.56 -7.91 17.36
C ARG A 62 4.27 -9.05 16.63
N ALA A 63 4.13 -9.14 15.31
CA ALA A 63 4.85 -10.12 14.52
C ALA A 63 6.36 -9.86 14.53
N ILE A 64 6.78 -8.61 14.42
CA ILE A 64 8.19 -8.20 14.51
C ILE A 64 8.75 -8.52 15.90
N ASP A 65 8.02 -8.22 16.97
CA ASP A 65 8.43 -8.55 18.33
C ASP A 65 8.64 -10.06 18.49
N SER A 66 7.69 -10.86 17.99
CA SER A 66 7.77 -12.33 18.01
C SER A 66 8.97 -12.86 17.19
N LEU A 67 9.24 -12.28 16.02
CA LEU A 67 10.39 -12.63 15.18
C LEU A 67 11.73 -12.18 15.78
N THR A 68 11.73 -11.13 16.59
CA THR A 68 12.92 -10.62 17.28
C THR A 68 13.27 -11.53 18.46
N GLU A 69 12.27 -12.00 19.21
CA GLU A 69 12.45 -12.99 20.27
C GLU A 69 12.89 -14.36 19.71
N ASP A 70 12.26 -14.82 18.61
CA ASP A 70 12.64 -16.07 17.93
C ASP A 70 14.08 -16.02 17.39
N LEU A 71 14.63 -14.83 17.09
CA LEU A 71 16.01 -14.69 16.62
C LEU A 71 17.02 -15.04 17.69
N VAL A 72 16.72 -14.67 18.93
CA VAL A 72 17.59 -14.95 20.08
C VAL A 72 17.43 -16.40 20.52
N THR A 73 16.19 -16.92 20.50
CA THR A 73 15.86 -18.23 21.07
C THR A 73 15.95 -19.39 20.06
N ASN A 74 15.80 -19.13 18.76
CA ASN A 74 15.74 -20.13 17.69
C ASN A 74 16.38 -19.66 16.36
N PRO A 75 17.67 -19.30 16.36
CA PRO A 75 18.33 -18.69 15.20
C PRO A 75 18.37 -19.60 13.97
N GLU A 76 18.43 -20.93 14.13
CA GLU A 76 18.46 -21.86 13.01
C GLU A 76 17.13 -21.90 12.25
N ALA A 77 15.99 -21.87 12.96
CA ALA A 77 14.69 -21.74 12.32
C ALA A 77 14.54 -20.40 11.59
N GLN A 78 15.11 -19.32 12.12
CA GLN A 78 15.12 -18.03 11.44
C GLN A 78 15.92 -18.05 10.16
N ARG A 79 17.10 -18.68 10.16
CA ARG A 79 17.94 -18.85 8.95
C ARG A 79 17.22 -19.68 7.88
N ALA A 80 16.54 -20.74 8.28
CA ALA A 80 15.78 -21.63 7.40
C ALA A 80 14.59 -20.93 6.72
N ASN A 81 14.02 -19.89 7.33
CA ASN A 81 12.85 -19.17 6.80
C ASN A 81 13.15 -17.71 6.42
N LEU A 82 14.43 -17.32 6.40
CA LEU A 82 14.85 -15.93 6.19
C LEU A 82 14.34 -15.33 4.89
N ASP A 83 14.26 -16.12 3.81
CA ASP A 83 13.72 -15.68 2.53
C ASP A 83 12.25 -15.24 2.63
N LEU A 84 11.43 -15.97 3.40
CA LEU A 84 10.03 -15.63 3.63
C LEU A 84 9.88 -14.37 4.49
N ILE A 85 10.69 -14.27 5.53
CA ILE A 85 10.71 -13.10 6.43
C ILE A 85 11.11 -11.85 5.66
N LEU A 86 12.18 -11.91 4.86
CA LEU A 86 12.63 -10.78 4.05
C LEU A 86 11.60 -10.38 3.00
N ARG A 87 10.95 -11.34 2.32
CA ARG A 87 9.83 -11.04 1.41
C ARG A 87 8.70 -10.32 2.14
N TRP A 88 8.33 -10.77 3.34
CA TRP A 88 7.33 -10.08 4.15
C TRP A 88 7.74 -8.65 4.54
N MET A 89 8.98 -8.46 4.97
CA MET A 89 9.52 -7.12 5.28
C MET A 89 9.49 -6.19 4.06
N THR A 90 9.75 -6.70 2.85
CA THR A 90 9.64 -5.89 1.63
C THR A 90 8.21 -5.41 1.35
N LEU A 91 7.17 -6.14 1.77
CA LEU A 91 5.79 -5.66 1.70
C LEU A 91 5.57 -4.45 2.61
N ARG A 92 6.18 -4.46 3.81
CA ARG A 92 6.04 -3.40 4.82
C ARG A 92 6.69 -2.08 4.40
N PHE A 93 7.67 -2.11 3.50
CA PHE A 93 8.22 -0.88 2.91
C PHE A 93 7.19 -0.09 2.12
N PHE A 94 6.11 -0.73 1.66
CA PHE A 94 4.99 -0.06 0.99
C PHE A 94 3.91 0.41 1.98
N ASP A 95 3.82 -0.21 3.16
CA ASP A 95 2.90 0.21 4.23
C ASP A 95 3.35 1.50 4.91
N THR A 96 4.66 1.78 4.92
CA THR A 96 5.24 2.95 5.60
C THR A 96 5.16 4.26 4.81
N ALA A 97 4.65 4.25 3.58
CA ALA A 97 4.43 5.49 2.83
C ALA A 97 3.07 6.09 3.26
N PRO A 98 3.04 7.22 3.99
CA PRO A 98 1.80 7.80 4.45
C PRO A 98 0.88 8.10 3.26
N LEU A 99 -0.43 7.95 3.45
CA LEU A 99 -1.41 8.15 2.37
C LEU A 99 -1.27 9.54 1.75
N LEU A 100 -1.01 10.53 2.62
CA LEU A 100 -0.85 11.93 2.30
C LEU A 100 0.46 12.46 2.91
N GLN A 101 1.15 13.33 2.17
CA GLN A 101 2.35 14.00 2.64
C GLN A 101 1.99 15.35 3.28
N ASN A 102 2.57 15.69 4.42
CA ASN A 102 2.49 17.04 4.95
C ASN A 102 3.42 17.96 4.15
N ASN A 103 2.92 18.44 3.00
CA ASN A 103 3.64 19.29 2.05
C ASN A 103 3.08 20.72 2.02
N SER A 104 3.76 21.62 1.31
CA SER A 104 3.34 23.02 1.14
C SER A 104 2.85 23.34 -0.29
N LEU A 105 2.43 22.32 -1.05
CA LEU A 105 2.12 22.45 -2.48
C LEU A 105 0.71 22.99 -2.77
N LYS A 106 -0.19 22.98 -1.78
CA LYS A 106 -1.57 23.49 -1.94
C LYS A 106 -1.62 24.92 -2.46
N ASN A 107 -0.81 25.80 -1.88
CA ASN A 107 -0.72 27.20 -2.31
C ASN A 107 -0.21 27.31 -3.75
N GLN A 108 0.76 26.47 -4.12
CA GLN A 108 1.30 26.44 -5.47
C GLN A 108 0.24 25.99 -6.48
N ARG A 109 -0.55 24.94 -6.18
CA ARG A 109 -1.66 24.49 -7.03
C ARG A 109 -2.71 25.57 -7.25
N PHE A 110 -3.05 26.33 -6.19
CA PHE A 110 -3.95 27.48 -6.29
C PHE A 110 -3.37 28.58 -7.19
N ILE A 111 -2.09 28.92 -7.02
CA ILE A 111 -1.41 29.92 -7.88
C ILE A 111 -1.38 29.47 -9.34
N ASP A 112 -1.09 28.19 -9.60
CA ASP A 112 -1.00 27.66 -10.96
C ASP A 112 -2.37 27.67 -11.66
N GLU A 113 -3.46 27.42 -10.93
CA GLU A 113 -4.83 27.58 -11.44
C GLU A 113 -5.17 29.05 -11.75
N GLN A 114 -4.78 29.99 -10.88
CA GLN A 114 -4.98 31.43 -11.11
C GLN A 114 -4.18 31.93 -12.32
N LYS A 115 -2.97 31.40 -12.52
CA LYS A 115 -2.08 31.72 -13.64
C LYS A 115 -2.40 30.92 -14.92
N LEU A 116 -3.48 30.15 -14.94
CA LEU A 116 -3.91 29.33 -16.09
C LEU A 116 -2.86 28.32 -16.56
N LYS A 117 -2.00 27.86 -15.65
CA LYS A 117 -1.07 26.75 -15.93
C LYS A 117 -1.74 25.38 -15.81
N THR A 118 -2.86 25.32 -15.09
CA THR A 118 -3.72 24.14 -14.95
C THR A 118 -5.16 24.53 -15.29
N LEU A 119 -5.99 23.54 -15.62
CA LEU A 119 -7.41 23.78 -15.88
C LEU A 119 -8.09 24.26 -14.60
N LYS A 120 -8.92 25.29 -14.72
CA LYS A 120 -9.80 25.72 -13.62
C LYS A 120 -10.80 24.62 -13.32
N TRP A 121 -10.93 24.24 -12.05
CA TRP A 121 -11.88 23.23 -11.59
C TRP A 121 -13.33 23.73 -11.66
N ASN A 122 -13.85 23.88 -12.88
CA ASN A 122 -15.20 24.34 -13.18
C ASN A 122 -15.70 23.60 -14.44
N PHE A 123 -16.73 22.79 -14.28
CA PHE A 123 -17.33 22.01 -15.34
C PHE A 123 -18.78 21.65 -15.00
N THR A 124 -19.61 21.44 -16.03
CA THR A 124 -20.96 20.89 -15.88
C THR A 124 -20.94 19.36 -15.78
N THR A 125 -20.00 18.72 -16.46
CA THR A 125 -19.75 17.28 -16.43
C THR A 125 -18.24 17.06 -16.51
N PRO A 126 -17.65 16.19 -15.66
CA PRO A 126 -16.21 15.98 -15.66
C PRO A 126 -15.76 15.33 -16.97
N ARG A 127 -14.78 15.95 -17.62
CA ARG A 127 -14.07 15.43 -18.79
C ARG A 127 -12.81 14.67 -18.36
N GLU A 128 -12.33 13.76 -19.20
CA GLU A 128 -11.13 12.96 -18.94
C GLU A 128 -9.90 13.80 -18.57
N GLU A 129 -9.73 14.96 -19.20
CA GLU A 129 -8.67 15.93 -18.88
C GLU A 129 -8.65 16.39 -17.41
N PHE A 130 -9.81 16.49 -16.74
CA PHE A 130 -9.87 16.85 -15.32
C PHE A 130 -9.43 15.69 -14.43
N VAL A 131 -9.74 14.46 -14.85
CA VAL A 131 -9.36 13.23 -14.15
C VAL A 131 -7.84 13.05 -14.23
N GLU A 132 -7.27 13.16 -15.42
CA GLU A 132 -5.82 13.02 -15.63
C GLU A 132 -5.05 14.15 -14.93
N MET A 133 -5.51 15.40 -15.05
CA MET A 133 -4.91 16.52 -14.31
C MET A 133 -4.94 16.27 -12.80
N LEU A 134 -6.04 15.75 -12.25
CA LEU A 134 -6.12 15.48 -10.81
C LEU A 134 -5.13 14.37 -10.39
N LYS A 135 -4.99 13.30 -11.19
CA LYS A 135 -4.00 12.26 -10.95
C LYS A 135 -2.57 12.82 -10.93
N ASP A 136 -2.22 13.66 -11.90
CA ASP A 136 -0.89 14.28 -11.98
C ASP A 136 -0.59 15.19 -10.78
N LEU A 137 -1.59 15.97 -10.34
CA LEU A 137 -1.48 16.80 -9.15
C LEU A 137 -1.31 15.97 -7.88
N MET A 138 -2.00 14.82 -7.76
CA MET A 138 -1.85 13.88 -6.65
C MET A 138 -0.48 13.22 -6.63
N LEU A 139 0.03 12.78 -7.80
CA LEU A 139 1.38 12.23 -7.94
C LEU A 139 2.44 13.26 -7.54
N THR A 140 2.30 14.50 -8.02
CA THR A 140 3.20 15.61 -7.68
C THR A 140 3.16 15.96 -6.19
N ALA A 141 1.99 15.84 -5.56
CA ALA A 141 1.82 16.06 -4.12
C ALA A 141 2.34 14.91 -3.24
N GLY A 142 2.80 13.81 -3.85
CA GLY A 142 3.29 12.63 -3.15
C GLY A 142 2.18 11.80 -2.51
N VAL A 143 0.94 11.90 -3.00
CA VAL A 143 -0.16 11.01 -2.56
C VAL A 143 0.22 9.56 -2.86
N ASN A 144 -0.04 8.66 -1.92
CA ASN A 144 0.31 7.25 -2.05
C ASN A 144 -0.30 6.64 -3.34
N LYS A 145 0.53 5.95 -4.13
CA LYS A 145 0.12 5.40 -5.43
C LYS A 145 -1.00 4.35 -5.31
N GLY A 146 -1.02 3.59 -4.21
CA GLY A 146 -2.10 2.64 -3.91
C GLY A 146 -3.41 3.36 -3.61
N LEU A 147 -3.36 4.48 -2.89
CA LEU A 147 -4.53 5.34 -2.68
C LEU A 147 -5.03 5.92 -4.02
N ILE A 148 -4.14 6.47 -4.86
CA ILE A 148 -4.50 6.96 -6.20
C ILE A 148 -5.14 5.83 -7.02
N ALA A 149 -4.55 4.63 -7.04
CA ALA A 149 -5.09 3.48 -7.76
C ALA A 149 -6.51 3.14 -7.29
N ASN A 150 -6.76 3.15 -5.97
CA ASN A 150 -8.09 2.92 -5.42
C ASN A 150 -9.07 4.05 -5.78
N MET A 151 -8.64 5.31 -5.70
CA MET A 151 -9.46 6.50 -6.00
C MET A 151 -9.94 6.54 -7.46
N PHE A 152 -9.11 6.10 -8.41
CA PHE A 152 -9.44 6.14 -9.84
C PHE A 152 -9.74 4.76 -10.44
N HIS A 153 -10.06 3.78 -9.61
CA HIS A 153 -10.45 2.45 -10.08
C HIS A 153 -11.84 2.48 -10.74
N ALA A 154 -12.12 1.56 -11.65
CA ALA A 154 -13.43 1.47 -12.33
C ALA A 154 -14.54 0.90 -11.44
N ASP A 155 -14.20 -0.03 -10.53
CA ASP A 155 -15.13 -0.61 -9.54
C ASP A 155 -15.26 0.28 -8.30
N PHE A 156 -16.49 0.68 -7.97
CA PHE A 156 -16.85 1.53 -6.83
C PHE A 156 -16.38 1.00 -5.47
N LYS A 157 -16.20 -0.32 -5.32
CA LYS A 157 -15.72 -0.92 -4.06
C LYS A 157 -14.34 -0.39 -3.66
N TYR A 158 -13.52 -0.04 -4.63
CA TYR A 158 -12.21 0.55 -4.39
C TYR A 158 -12.32 2.01 -3.95
N HIS A 159 -13.36 2.73 -4.37
CA HIS A 159 -13.63 4.09 -3.88
C HIS A 159 -14.03 4.06 -2.40
N LEU A 160 -14.86 3.09 -1.99
CA LEU A 160 -15.19 2.88 -0.58
C LEU A 160 -13.93 2.59 0.24
N ARG A 161 -13.07 1.69 -0.25
CA ARG A 161 -11.76 1.41 0.38
C ARG A 161 -10.88 2.66 0.49
N ALA A 162 -10.87 3.53 -0.52
CA ALA A 162 -10.13 4.79 -0.48
C ALA A 162 -10.68 5.74 0.59
N ILE A 163 -12.01 5.84 0.71
CA ILE A 163 -12.67 6.64 1.76
C ILE A 163 -12.32 6.10 3.14
N ASP A 164 -12.49 4.80 3.37
CA ASP A 164 -12.15 4.16 4.65
C ASP A 164 -10.68 4.44 5.03
N SER A 165 -9.76 4.30 4.07
CA SER A 165 -8.33 4.58 4.27
C SER A 165 -8.09 6.05 4.64
N LEU A 166 -8.74 6.99 3.96
CA LEU A 166 -8.64 8.43 4.24
C LEU A 166 -9.29 8.83 5.58
N THR A 167 -10.33 8.11 6.01
CA THR A 167 -10.99 8.32 7.31
C THR A 167 -10.11 7.83 8.45
N GLU A 168 -9.42 6.68 8.28
CA GLU A 168 -8.45 6.18 9.25
C GLU A 168 -7.21 7.10 9.34
N ASP A 169 -6.67 7.55 8.19
CA ASP A 169 -5.52 8.47 8.13
C ASP A 169 -5.83 9.84 8.75
N LEU A 170 -7.09 10.30 8.73
CA LEU A 170 -7.48 11.57 9.35
C LEU A 170 -7.19 11.62 10.85
N VAL A 171 -7.31 10.47 11.54
CA VAL A 171 -7.07 10.37 12.98
C VAL A 171 -5.58 10.47 13.30
N THR A 172 -4.72 9.95 12.43
CA THR A 172 -3.27 9.80 12.67
C THR A 172 -2.41 10.85 11.97
N ASN A 173 -2.91 11.45 10.88
CA ASN A 173 -2.18 12.33 9.98
C ASN A 173 -2.99 13.58 9.54
N PRO A 174 -3.61 14.32 10.48
CA PRO A 174 -4.53 15.42 10.14
C PRO A 174 -3.85 16.61 9.44
N GLU A 175 -2.56 16.85 9.69
CA GLU A 175 -1.81 17.92 8.99
C GLU A 175 -1.62 17.61 7.50
N ALA A 176 -1.27 16.38 7.14
CA ALA A 176 -1.17 16.00 5.73
C ALA A 176 -2.52 16.05 5.03
N GLN A 177 -3.61 15.72 5.74
CA GLN A 177 -4.95 15.85 5.19
C GLN A 177 -5.33 17.31 4.92
N ARG A 178 -5.01 18.22 5.84
CA ARG A 178 -5.18 19.67 5.60
C ARG A 178 -4.36 20.16 4.41
N ALA A 179 -3.11 19.69 4.28
CA ALA A 179 -2.20 20.05 3.19
C ALA A 179 -2.67 19.56 1.80
N ASN A 180 -3.46 18.49 1.74
CA ASN A 180 -3.93 17.90 0.48
C ASN A 180 -5.45 17.93 0.30
N LEU A 181 -6.17 18.65 1.16
CA LEU A 181 -7.63 18.67 1.20
C LEU A 181 -8.26 19.08 -0.13
N ASP A 182 -7.63 19.99 -0.87
CA ASP A 182 -8.10 20.43 -2.19
C ASP A 182 -8.16 19.27 -3.20
N LEU A 183 -7.18 18.36 -3.16
CA LEU A 183 -7.13 17.19 -4.04
C LEU A 183 -8.21 16.17 -3.68
N ILE A 184 -8.42 15.93 -2.37
CA ILE A 184 -9.43 15.00 -1.86
C ILE A 184 -10.83 15.49 -2.21
N LEU A 185 -11.12 16.77 -1.99
CA LEU A 185 -12.42 17.36 -2.30
C LEU A 185 -12.68 17.34 -3.81
N ARG A 186 -11.68 17.66 -4.65
CA ARG A 186 -11.79 17.53 -6.11
C ARG A 186 -12.15 16.10 -6.52
N TRP A 187 -11.48 15.10 -5.94
CA TRP A 187 -11.82 13.70 -6.22
C TRP A 187 -13.26 13.35 -5.81
N MET A 188 -13.70 13.75 -4.62
CA MET A 188 -15.08 13.54 -4.17
C MET A 188 -16.08 14.19 -5.12
N THR A 189 -15.79 15.39 -5.66
CA THR A 189 -16.68 16.05 -6.63
C THR A 189 -16.84 15.25 -7.92
N LEU A 190 -15.81 14.52 -8.38
CA LEU A 190 -15.93 13.66 -9.55
C LEU A 190 -16.92 12.51 -9.31
N ARG A 191 -17.01 12.00 -8.07
CA ARG A 191 -17.87 10.85 -7.74
C ARG A 191 -19.36 11.20 -7.74
N PHE A 192 -19.72 12.48 -7.61
CA PHE A 192 -21.11 12.93 -7.77
C PHE A 192 -21.67 12.73 -9.18
N PHE A 193 -20.82 12.41 -10.16
CA PHE A 193 -21.20 12.20 -11.57
C PHE A 193 -21.20 10.72 -11.98
N ASP A 194 -20.95 9.78 -11.06
CA ASP A 194 -20.97 8.34 -11.35
C ASP A 194 -22.38 7.72 -11.33
N THR A 195 -23.43 8.54 -11.16
CA THR A 195 -24.84 8.12 -11.21
C THR A 195 -25.33 7.95 -12.64
#